data_AF-A0A4R1YJH4-F1
#
_entry.id   AF-A0A4R1YJH4-F1
#
_cell.length_a   1.000
_cell.length_b   1.000
_cell.length_c   1.000
_cell.angle_alpha   90.00
_cell.angle_beta   90.00
_cell.angle_gamma   90.00
#
_symmetry.space_group_name_H-M   'P 1'
#
loop_
_entity.id
_entity.type
_entity.pdbx_description
1 polymer ?
#
loop_
_entity_poly.entity_id
_entity_poly.type
_entity_poly.pdbx_seq_one_letter_code
_entity_poly.pdbx_strand_id
1 'polypeptide(L)'
;QIDGYPGYNRLTRPSRKGGDPITVAHCWAHARRKLKEVFDRDGSEIAAEGLRRIAELYAVEKDIRGCAPGQRLSARKARSAPLVAAFGEWLQAQRLRVSAKSRLGEKLAYIHNHWDGLQTFLTDGRVEIDSNAVENLVRPIV
;
A
#
# COMPACT_ATOMS: atom_id res chain seq x y z
N GLN A 1 -10.45 -0.38 -7.05
CA GLN A 1 -9.01 -0.11 -6.99
C GLN A 1 -8.38 -0.75 -8.22
N ILE A 2 -7.65 0.01 -9.03
CA ILE A 2 -7.18 -0.42 -10.35
C ILE A 2 -5.66 -0.42 -10.32
N ASP A 3 -5.08 -1.59 -10.60
CA ASP A 3 -3.66 -1.71 -10.95
C ASP A 3 -3.41 -0.75 -12.12
N GLY A 4 -2.34 0.03 -12.07
CA GLY A 4 -2.10 1.23 -12.90
C GLY A 4 -2.07 0.98 -14.41
N TYR A 5 -3.23 0.70 -14.99
CA TYR A 5 -3.44 0.50 -16.41
C TYR A 5 -3.67 1.89 -17.05
N PRO A 6 -2.89 2.27 -18.08
CA PRO A 6 -2.98 3.61 -18.69
C PRO A 6 -4.37 3.99 -19.20
N GLY A 7 -5.25 3.01 -19.46
CA GLY A 7 -6.63 3.22 -19.90
C GLY A 7 -7.54 3.92 -18.89
N TYR A 8 -7.22 3.90 -17.59
CA TYR A 8 -8.09 4.47 -16.55
C TYR A 8 -7.74 5.91 -16.14
N ASN A 9 -6.71 6.53 -16.71
CA ASN A 9 -6.41 7.95 -16.54
C ASN A 9 -7.54 8.89 -17.03
N ARG A 10 -8.58 8.35 -17.68
CA ARG A 10 -9.82 9.08 -17.99
C ARG A 10 -10.82 9.14 -16.83
N LEU A 11 -10.75 8.24 -15.85
CA LEU A 11 -11.69 8.16 -14.72
C LEU A 11 -11.28 9.01 -13.51
N THR A 12 -10.02 9.46 -13.46
CA THR A 12 -9.45 10.28 -12.39
C THR A 12 -9.49 11.78 -12.70
N ARG A 13 -10.00 12.18 -13.87
CA ARG A 13 -10.07 13.59 -14.28
C ARG A 13 -11.28 14.28 -13.65
N PRO A 14 -11.15 15.54 -13.18
CA PRO A 14 -12.28 16.32 -12.68
C PRO A 14 -13.37 16.60 -13.72
N SER A 15 -13.11 16.31 -15.01
CA SER A 15 -14.06 16.49 -16.12
C SER A 15 -15.05 15.32 -16.30
N ARG A 16 -15.26 14.46 -15.29
CA ARG A 16 -16.21 13.33 -15.40
C ARG A 16 -17.66 13.83 -15.33
N LYS A 17 -18.47 13.53 -16.35
CA LYS A 17 -19.94 13.56 -16.22
C LYS A 17 -20.42 12.25 -15.57
N GLY A 18 -21.16 12.33 -14.47
CA GLY A 18 -21.83 11.19 -13.84
C GLY A 18 -21.28 10.71 -12.48
N GLY A 19 -20.68 11.59 -11.68
CA GLY A 19 -20.34 11.32 -10.27
C GLY A 19 -18.93 11.76 -9.87
N ASP A 20 -18.70 11.85 -8.56
CA ASP A 20 -17.45 12.34 -7.98
C ASP A 20 -16.20 11.55 -8.43
N PRO A 21 -15.00 12.18 -8.43
CA PRO A 21 -13.75 11.54 -8.78
C PRO A 21 -13.47 10.29 -7.92
N ILE A 22 -13.12 9.17 -8.55
CA ILE A 22 -12.76 7.94 -7.84
C ILE A 22 -11.34 8.12 -7.26
N THR A 23 -11.22 8.21 -5.94
CA THR A 23 -9.94 8.17 -5.24
C THR A 23 -9.34 6.76 -5.37
N VAL A 24 -8.18 6.65 -6.01
CA VAL A 24 -7.44 5.38 -6.09
C VAL A 24 -6.83 5.12 -4.73
N ALA A 25 -7.41 4.22 -3.94
CA ALA A 25 -6.75 3.71 -2.74
C ALA A 25 -5.52 2.91 -3.16
N HIS A 26 -4.32 3.33 -2.78
CA HIS A 26 -3.12 2.54 -3.01
C HIS A 26 -2.96 1.55 -1.86
N CYS A 27 -2.96 0.24 -2.16
CA CYS A 27 -2.89 -0.80 -1.14
C CYS A 27 -1.47 -1.27 -0.82
N TRP A 28 -1.29 -1.66 0.44
CA TRP A 28 -0.06 -2.26 0.92
C TRP A 28 0.26 -3.59 0.21
N ALA A 29 -0.74 -4.33 -0.28
CA ALA A 29 -0.54 -5.48 -1.15
C ALA A 29 0.31 -5.18 -2.40
N HIS A 30 0.12 -4.03 -3.04
CA HIS A 30 0.89 -3.63 -4.23
C HIS A 30 2.32 -3.26 -3.87
N ALA A 31 2.51 -2.52 -2.76
CA ALA A 31 3.84 -2.23 -2.23
C ALA A 31 4.61 -3.53 -1.90
N ARG A 32 3.92 -4.49 -1.23
CA ARG A 32 4.47 -5.80 -0.90
C ARG A 32 4.88 -6.60 -2.13
N ARG A 33 4.02 -6.66 -3.16
CA ARG A 33 4.29 -7.39 -4.40
C ARG A 33 5.56 -6.87 -5.08
N LYS A 34 5.73 -5.55 -5.16
CA LYS A 34 6.91 -4.92 -5.76
C LYS A 34 8.21 -5.23 -5.02
N LEU A 35 8.18 -5.26 -3.69
CA LEU A 35 9.36 -5.67 -2.91
C LEU A 35 9.63 -7.17 -3.04
N LYS A 36 8.59 -8.00 -3.08
CA LYS A 36 8.70 -9.45 -3.29
C LYS A 36 9.33 -9.79 -4.63
N GLU A 37 8.92 -9.11 -5.72
CA GLU A 37 9.53 -9.25 -7.04
C GLU A 37 11.04 -8.99 -7.03
N VAL A 38 11.50 -7.99 -6.25
CA VAL A 38 12.93 -7.68 -6.12
C VAL A 38 13.63 -8.75 -5.29
N PHE A 39 13.05 -9.13 -4.15
CA PHE A 39 13.62 -10.14 -3.27
C PHE A 39 13.78 -11.50 -3.97
N ASP A 40 12.75 -11.96 -4.67
CA ASP A 40 12.75 -13.28 -5.33
C ASP A 40 13.81 -13.39 -6.42
N ARG A 41 14.14 -12.28 -7.07
CA ARG A 41 15.08 -12.26 -8.19
C ARG A 41 16.50 -11.91 -7.75
N ASP A 42 16.68 -11.09 -6.72
CA ASP A 42 17.99 -10.54 -6.35
C ASP A 42 18.46 -10.91 -4.93
N GLY A 43 17.60 -11.50 -4.10
CA GLY A 43 17.89 -11.74 -2.69
C GLY A 43 18.13 -10.45 -1.88
N SER A 44 17.64 -9.31 -2.37
CA SER A 44 17.96 -8.00 -1.77
C SER A 44 17.53 -7.90 -0.31
N GLU A 45 18.49 -7.66 0.59
CA GLU A 45 18.23 -7.47 2.02
C GLU A 45 17.35 -6.24 2.30
N ILE A 46 17.47 -5.19 1.47
CA ILE A 46 16.61 -4.01 1.56
C ILE A 46 15.16 -4.39 1.23
N ALA A 47 14.94 -5.21 0.19
CA ALA A 47 13.62 -5.71 -0.12
C ALA A 47 13.06 -6.61 1.01
N ALA A 48 13.92 -7.47 1.59
CA ALA A 48 13.55 -8.32 2.72
C ALA A 48 13.14 -7.53 3.96
N GLU A 49 13.88 -6.48 4.31
CA GLU A 49 13.54 -5.55 5.40
C GLU A 49 12.20 -4.86 5.14
N GLY A 50 11.97 -4.36 3.93
CA GLY A 50 10.69 -3.75 3.57
C GLY A 50 9.51 -4.74 3.69
N LEU A 51 9.70 -6.00 3.29
CA LEU A 51 8.70 -7.06 3.47
C LEU A 51 8.40 -7.35 4.95
N ARG A 52 9.43 -7.37 5.82
CA ARG A 52 9.26 -7.58 7.26
C ARG A 52 8.44 -6.47 7.91
N ARG A 53 8.76 -5.20 7.61
CA ARG A 53 7.99 -4.05 8.12
C ARG A 53 6.54 -4.07 7.65
N ILE A 54 6.30 -4.46 6.40
CA ILE A 54 4.94 -4.63 5.90
C ILE A 54 4.21 -5.76 6.65
N ALA A 55 4.89 -6.86 6.97
CA ALA A 55 4.29 -7.96 7.72
C ALA A 55 3.86 -7.55 9.14
N GLU A 56 4.59 -6.63 9.78
CA GLU A 56 4.19 -6.06 11.09
C GLU A 56 2.87 -5.29 10.99
N LEU A 57 2.66 -4.52 9.92
CA LEU A 57 1.38 -3.85 9.67
C LEU A 57 0.25 -4.87 9.52
N TYR A 58 0.47 -5.96 8.76
CA TYR A 58 -0.52 -7.02 8.60
C TYR A 58 -0.82 -7.78 9.89
N ALA A 59 0.15 -7.90 10.81
CA ALA A 59 -0.07 -8.50 12.11
C ALA A 59 -1.08 -7.67 12.92
N VAL A 60 -0.94 -6.33 12.93
CA VAL A 60 -1.92 -5.45 13.57
C VAL A 60 -3.30 -5.59 12.92
N GLU A 61 -3.37 -5.59 11.59
CA GLU A 61 -4.64 -5.72 10.86
C GLU A 61 -5.34 -7.07 11.09
N LYS A 62 -4.56 -8.14 11.32
CA LYS A 62 -5.09 -9.45 11.69
C LYS A 62 -5.76 -9.41 13.06
N ASP A 63 -5.15 -8.73 14.04
CA ASP A 63 -5.67 -8.66 15.41
C ASP A 63 -6.97 -7.86 15.51
N ILE A 64 -7.11 -6.81 14.69
CA ILE A 64 -8.28 -5.91 14.73
C ILE A 64 -9.38 -6.31 13.73
N ARG A 65 -9.21 -7.44 13.05
CA ARG A 65 -10.18 -7.95 12.08
C ARG A 65 -11.48 -8.31 12.78
N GLY A 66 -12.61 -7.83 12.25
CA GLY A 66 -13.93 -8.06 12.83
C GLY A 66 -14.31 -7.09 13.95
N CYS A 67 -13.40 -6.23 14.41
CA CYS A 67 -13.74 -5.13 15.32
C CYS A 67 -14.57 -4.05 14.62
N ALA A 68 -15.33 -3.29 15.40
CA ALA A 68 -16.09 -2.16 14.87
C ALA A 68 -15.15 -1.08 14.27
N PRO A 69 -15.58 -0.29 13.28
CA PRO A 69 -14.73 0.71 12.61
C PRO A 69 -14.03 1.69 13.56
N GLY A 70 -14.70 2.12 14.64
CA GLY A 70 -14.10 2.99 15.65
C GLY A 70 -12.96 2.34 16.44
N GLN A 71 -13.11 1.06 16.80
CA GLN A 71 -12.07 0.28 17.48
C GLN A 71 -10.88 0.03 16.56
N ARG A 72 -11.15 -0.29 15.28
CA ARG A 72 -10.10 -0.42 14.25
C ARG A 72 -9.30 0.86 14.10
N LEU A 73 -9.98 2.00 13.98
CA LEU A 73 -9.32 3.30 13.85
C LEU A 73 -8.47 3.63 15.08
N SER A 74 -8.99 3.40 16.29
CA SER A 74 -8.24 3.61 17.53
C SER A 74 -6.98 2.74 17.59
N ALA A 75 -7.11 1.44 17.29
CA ALA A 75 -5.98 0.52 17.26
C ALA A 75 -4.95 0.87 16.18
N ARG A 76 -5.38 1.29 14.99
CA ARG A 76 -4.49 1.75 13.92
C ARG A 76 -3.73 3.01 14.31
N LYS A 77 -4.38 3.98 14.94
CA LYS A 77 -3.70 5.18 15.46
C LYS A 77 -2.64 4.83 16.51
N ALA A 78 -2.94 3.88 17.40
CA ALA A 78 -2.02 3.49 18.46
C ALA A 78 -0.87 2.58 17.97
N ARG A 79 -1.14 1.67 17.02
CA ARG A 79 -0.22 0.58 16.65
C ARG A 79 0.30 0.70 15.22
N SER A 80 -0.57 0.95 14.24
CA SER A 80 -0.18 1.01 12.82
C SER A 80 0.49 2.32 12.45
N ALA A 81 0.02 3.46 12.96
CA ALA A 81 0.57 4.78 12.64
C ALA A 81 2.08 4.92 12.94
N PRO A 82 2.62 4.50 14.12
CA PRO A 82 4.06 4.56 14.35
C PRO A 82 4.85 3.63 13.41
N LEU A 83 4.31 2.47 13.05
CA LEU A 83 4.94 1.55 12.09
C LEU A 83 4.99 2.14 10.68
N VAL A 84 3.91 2.77 10.23
CA VAL A 84 3.85 3.45 8.94
C VAL A 84 4.82 4.63 8.90
N ALA A 85 4.89 5.45 9.96
CA ALA A 85 5.87 6.52 10.06
C ALA A 85 7.31 5.99 9.97
N ALA A 86 7.64 4.94 10.74
CA ALA A 86 8.95 4.30 10.70
C ALA A 86 9.27 3.68 9.32
N PHE A 87 8.27 3.15 8.61
CA PHE A 87 8.43 2.69 7.23
C PHE A 87 8.73 3.84 6.28
N GLY A 88 8.07 4.99 6.45
CA GLY A 88 8.28 6.19 5.64
C GLY A 88 9.71 6.73 5.77
N GLU A 89 10.22 6.83 7.00
CA GLU A 89 11.61 7.23 7.28
C GLU A 89 12.61 6.25 6.67
N TRP A 90 12.37 4.94 6.88
CA TRP A 90 13.19 3.90 6.26
C TRP A 90 13.20 4.01 4.74
N LEU A 91 12.03 4.18 4.11
CA LEU A 91 11.87 4.28 2.67
C LEU A 91 12.66 5.47 2.09
N GLN A 92 12.59 6.64 2.76
CA GLN A 92 13.36 7.82 2.37
C GLN A 92 14.86 7.55 2.46
N ALA A 93 15.32 6.97 3.58
CA ALA A 93 16.74 6.64 3.76
C ALA A 93 17.25 5.65 2.70
N GLN A 94 16.48 4.63 2.34
CA GLN A 94 16.89 3.69 1.29
C GLN A 94 16.93 4.33 -0.09
N ARG A 95 16.00 5.24 -0.41
CA ARG A 95 15.99 5.95 -1.70
C ARG A 95 17.21 6.86 -1.90
N LEU A 96 17.80 7.37 -0.82
CA LEU A 96 19.05 8.15 -0.90
C LEU A 96 20.28 7.27 -1.13
N ARG A 97 20.22 5.99 -0.74
CA ARG A 97 21.34 5.04 -0.85
C ARG A 97 21.31 4.22 -2.13
N VAL A 98 20.13 3.92 -2.65
CA VAL A 98 19.92 3.05 -3.82
C VAL A 98 19.83 3.89 -5.08
N SER A 99 20.57 3.50 -6.13
CA SER A 99 20.47 4.15 -7.44
C SER A 99 19.03 4.12 -7.95
N ALA A 100 18.50 5.29 -8.32
CA ALA A 100 17.14 5.43 -8.85
C ALA A 100 16.90 4.62 -10.15
N LYS A 101 17.96 4.33 -10.91
CA LYS A 101 17.92 3.51 -12.14
C LYS A 101 17.99 2.01 -11.88
N SER A 102 18.25 1.61 -10.63
CA SER A 102 18.20 0.19 -10.27
C SER A 102 16.74 -0.26 -10.15
N ARG A 103 16.48 -1.53 -10.41
CA ARG A 103 15.16 -2.12 -10.23
C ARG A 103 14.62 -1.90 -8.81
N LEU A 104 15.45 -2.06 -7.78
CA LEU A 104 15.05 -1.75 -6.41
C LEU A 104 14.67 -0.27 -6.26
N GLY A 105 15.50 0.64 -6.78
CA GLY A 105 15.25 2.08 -6.77
C GLY A 105 13.92 2.46 -7.42
N GLU A 106 13.59 1.87 -8.57
CA GLU A 106 12.30 2.07 -9.25
C GLU A 106 11.11 1.62 -8.40
N LYS A 107 11.21 0.46 -7.73
CA LYS A 107 10.14 -0.04 -6.85
C LYS A 107 9.99 0.81 -5.58
N LEU A 108 11.09 1.26 -4.98
CA LEU A 108 11.05 2.18 -3.83
C LEU A 108 10.47 3.54 -4.22
N ALA A 109 10.82 4.07 -5.38
CA ALA A 109 10.23 5.29 -5.92
C ALA A 109 8.73 5.13 -6.16
N TYR A 110 8.29 3.98 -6.70
CA TYR A 110 6.87 3.70 -6.83
C TYR A 110 6.15 3.75 -5.48
N ILE A 111 6.67 3.09 -4.44
CA ILE A 111 6.02 3.07 -3.13
C ILE A 111 5.93 4.49 -2.56
N HIS A 112 7.00 5.27 -2.71
CA HIS A 112 7.05 6.66 -2.26
C HIS A 112 6.03 7.56 -2.99
N ASN A 113 5.89 7.41 -4.31
CA ASN A 113 4.94 8.21 -5.10
C ASN A 113 3.48 7.94 -4.73
N HIS A 114 3.19 6.83 -4.06
CA HIS A 114 1.85 6.44 -3.64
C HIS A 114 1.65 6.52 -2.12
N TRP A 115 2.56 7.20 -1.41
CA TRP A 115 2.63 7.24 0.04
C TRP A 115 1.36 7.79 0.70
N ASP A 116 0.78 8.85 0.16
CA ASP A 116 -0.46 9.44 0.71
C ASP A 116 -1.62 8.46 0.65
N GLY A 117 -1.75 7.73 -0.46
CA GLY A 117 -2.77 6.68 -0.61
C GLY A 117 -2.60 5.54 0.39
N LEU A 118 -1.35 5.12 0.63
CA LEU A 118 -1.01 4.04 1.57
C LEU A 118 -1.34 4.39 3.03
N GLN A 119 -1.46 5.68 3.38
CA GLN A 119 -1.79 6.12 4.74
C GLN A 119 -3.29 6.24 5.01
N THR A 120 -4.15 6.15 3.98
CA THR A 120 -5.60 6.40 4.09
C THR A 120 -6.30 5.52 5.13
N PHE A 121 -5.88 4.26 5.27
CA PHE A 121 -6.48 3.34 6.24
C PHE A 121 -6.27 3.78 7.72
N LEU A 122 -5.31 4.66 7.99
CA LEU A 122 -5.05 5.22 9.32
C LEU A 122 -6.06 6.30 9.73
N THR A 123 -6.78 6.88 8.77
CA THR A 123 -7.73 7.97 9.02
C THR A 123 -9.19 7.52 8.93
N ASP A 124 -9.46 6.40 8.25
CA ASP A 124 -10.79 5.80 8.17
C ASP A 124 -10.77 4.29 8.53
N GLY A 125 -11.46 3.92 9.62
CA GLY A 125 -11.60 2.54 10.09
C GLY A 125 -12.49 1.63 9.22
N ARG A 126 -13.15 2.18 8.20
CA ARG A 126 -13.91 1.44 7.18
C ARG A 126 -13.04 1.03 5.99
N VAL A 127 -11.92 1.70 5.80
CA VAL A 127 -10.97 1.40 4.72
C VAL A 127 -10.14 0.18 5.13
N GLU A 128 -10.14 -0.84 4.28
CA GLU A 128 -9.25 -1.98 4.43
C GLU A 128 -7.81 -1.58 4.05
N ILE A 129 -6.82 -2.20 4.69
CA ILE A 129 -5.41 -2.03 4.31
C ILE A 129 -5.12 -2.56 2.89
N ASP A 130 -5.94 -3.53 2.47
CA ASP A 130 -5.92 -4.18 1.16
C ASP A 130 -7.31 -4.25 0.55
N SER A 131 -7.41 -4.01 -0.76
CA SER A 131 -8.62 -4.28 -1.54
C SER A 131 -8.80 -5.77 -1.89
N ASN A 132 -7.96 -6.68 -1.37
CA ASN A 132 -8.00 -8.11 -1.72
C ASN A 132 -9.36 -8.77 -1.45
N ALA A 133 -10.12 -8.31 -0.45
CA ALA A 133 -11.46 -8.83 -0.19
C ALA A 133 -12.44 -8.50 -1.34
N VAL A 134 -12.29 -7.31 -1.94
CA VAL A 134 -13.09 -6.88 -3.10
C VAL A 134 -12.58 -7.50 -4.40
N GLU A 135 -11.26 -7.66 -4.56
CA GLU A 135 -10.68 -8.30 -5.76
C GLU A 135 -10.90 -9.81 -5.82
N ASN A 136 -10.96 -10.52 -4.67
CA ASN A 136 -11.32 -11.95 -4.65
C ASN A 136 -12.81 -12.21 -4.90
N LEU A 137 -13.69 -11.24 -4.62
CA LEU A 137 -15.13 -11.33 -4.94
C LEU A 137 -15.43 -11.07 -6.43
N VAL A 138 -14.52 -10.39 -7.13
CA VAL A 138 -14.68 -10.00 -8.55
C VAL A 138 -13.75 -10.78 -9.48
N ARG A 139 -13.07 -11.84 -9.00
CA ARG A 139 -12.49 -12.80 -9.94
C ARG A 139 -13.64 -13.57 -10.59
N PRO A 140 -13.80 -13.53 -11.93
CA PRO A 140 -14.50 -14.59 -12.60
C PRO A 140 -13.75 -15.88 -12.25
N ILE A 141 -14.48 -16.85 -11.71
CA ILE A 141 -14.06 -18.24 -11.81
C ILE A 141 -13.97 -18.47 -13.32
N VAL A 142 -12.75 -18.72 -13.80
CA VAL A 142 -12.50 -19.16 -15.18
C VAL A 142 -13.40 -20.33 -15.56
#